data_AF-A0A6V7IM19-F1
#
_entry.id   AF-A0A6V7IM19-F1
#
_cell.length_a   1.000
_cell.length_b   1.000
_cell.length_c   1.000
_cell.angle_alpha   90.00
_cell.angle_beta   90.00
_cell.angle_gamma   90.00
#
_symmetry.space_group_name_H-M   'P 1'
#
loop_
_entity.id
_entity.type
_entity.pdbx_description
1 polymer ?
#
loop_
_entity_poly.entity_id
_entity_poly.type
_entity_poly.pdbx_seq_one_letter_code
_entity_poly.pdbx_strand_id
1 'polypeptide(L)'
;NEVIYVLRHLNMSGLEICSFIDGAACGYTYIAHHDWDIALLPNAKPQVKTINPPPLNAKTLKVLQISDTHYDPLYQEGTNAACKEPLCCRAGSGRPTSPAQAAGKWGNWRCDAPKRTIDHMLKHIRETHP
;
A
#
# COMPACT_ATOMS: atom_id res chain seq x y z
N ASN A 1 -1.61 -14.77 18.46
CA ASN A 1 -2.89 -14.57 17.75
C ASN A 1 -3.47 -13.24 18.21
N GLU A 2 -3.01 -12.21 17.53
CA GLU A 2 -3.20 -10.79 17.75
C GLU A 2 -4.66 -10.42 17.54
N VAL A 3 -5.32 -11.07 16.58
CA VAL A 3 -6.76 -10.91 16.31
C VAL A 3 -7.58 -11.26 17.55
N ILE A 4 -7.30 -12.40 18.19
CA ILE A 4 -7.99 -12.80 19.43
C ILE A 4 -7.70 -11.82 20.56
N TYR A 5 -6.46 -11.34 20.66
CA TYR A 5 -6.09 -10.36 21.68
C TYR A 5 -6.87 -9.06 21.50
N VAL A 6 -6.90 -8.49 20.30
CA VAL A 6 -7.63 -7.24 20.01
C VAL A 6 -9.12 -7.43 20.27
N LEU A 7 -9.75 -8.49 19.74
CA LEU A 7 -11.18 -8.74 19.96
C LEU A 7 -11.56 -8.86 21.45
N ARG A 8 -10.65 -9.35 22.31
CA ARG A 8 -10.88 -9.43 23.77
C ARG A 8 -10.74 -8.10 24.50
N HIS A 9 -10.04 -7.13 23.90
CA HIS A 9 -9.75 -5.84 24.53
C HIS A 9 -10.44 -4.67 23.81
N LEU A 10 -11.19 -4.93 22.74
CA LEU A 10 -12.07 -3.95 22.13
C LEU A 10 -13.32 -3.76 22.98
N ASN A 11 -13.70 -2.50 23.19
CA ASN A 11 -15.00 -2.15 23.73
C ASN A 11 -16.02 -2.05 22.58
N MET A 12 -16.32 -3.18 21.95
CA MET A 12 -17.29 -3.29 20.86
C MET A 12 -18.15 -4.53 21.05
N SER A 13 -19.43 -4.43 20.73
CA SER A 13 -20.35 -5.56 20.68
C SER A 13 -20.07 -6.45 19.46
N GLY A 14 -20.56 -7.69 19.52
CA GLY A 14 -20.46 -8.62 18.39
C GLY A 14 -21.12 -8.09 17.10
N LEU A 15 -22.21 -7.31 17.21
CA LEU A 15 -22.87 -6.70 16.06
C LEU A 15 -22.02 -5.59 15.42
N GLU A 16 -21.35 -4.77 16.22
CA GLU A 16 -20.44 -3.73 15.71
C GLU A 16 -19.23 -4.34 15.00
N ILE A 17 -18.66 -5.41 15.56
CA ILE A 17 -17.56 -6.16 14.94
C ILE A 17 -18.03 -6.81 13.62
N CYS A 18 -19.22 -7.43 13.61
CA CYS A 18 -19.80 -8.06 12.42
C CYS A 18 -20.06 -7.02 11.33
N SER A 19 -20.68 -5.89 11.69
CA SER A 19 -20.93 -4.77 10.78
C SER A 19 -19.65 -4.16 10.21
N PHE A 20 -18.54 -4.15 10.97
CA PHE A 20 -17.25 -3.66 10.49
C PHE A 20 -16.60 -4.63 9.49
N ILE A 21 -16.67 -5.93 9.73
CA ILE A 21 -16.05 -6.96 8.87
C ILE A 21 -16.86 -7.19 7.60
N ASP A 22 -18.19 -7.32 7.72
CA ASP A 22 -19.10 -7.60 6.62
C ASP A 22 -20.47 -6.98 6.90
N GLY A 23 -20.56 -5.66 6.72
CA GLY A 23 -21.79 -4.90 6.91
C GLY A 23 -22.93 -5.32 5.96
N ALA A 24 -22.63 -5.97 4.83
CA ALA A 24 -23.64 -6.48 3.92
C ALA A 24 -24.35 -7.72 4.51
N ALA A 25 -23.62 -8.61 5.18
CA ALA A 25 -24.19 -9.78 5.83
C ALA A 25 -24.84 -9.46 7.20
N CYS A 26 -24.25 -8.53 7.95
CA CYS A 26 -24.64 -8.26 9.35
C CYS A 26 -25.57 -7.05 9.53
N GLY A 27 -25.74 -6.23 8.48
CA GLY A 27 -26.35 -4.90 8.57
C GLY A 27 -25.34 -3.86 9.05
N TYR A 28 -25.44 -2.65 8.50
CA TYR A 28 -24.61 -1.53 8.92
C TYR A 28 -25.13 -0.93 10.23
N THR A 29 -24.30 -0.89 11.26
CA THR A 29 -24.59 -0.17 12.51
C THR A 29 -23.74 1.07 12.63
N TYR A 30 -24.29 2.09 13.28
CA TYR A 30 -23.51 3.22 13.75
C TYR A 30 -22.55 2.77 14.86
N ILE A 31 -21.29 3.17 14.78
CA ILE A 31 -20.25 2.88 15.76
C ILE A 31 -19.74 4.22 16.28
N ALA A 32 -20.13 4.60 17.50
CA ALA A 32 -19.81 5.92 18.05
C ALA A 32 -18.31 6.17 18.15
N HIS A 33 -17.50 5.12 18.34
CA HIS A 33 -16.04 5.23 18.37
C HIS A 33 -15.41 5.63 17.04
N HIS A 34 -16.14 5.57 15.92
CA HIS A 34 -15.66 6.02 14.61
C HIS A 34 -15.98 7.48 14.31
N ASP A 35 -16.84 8.11 15.10
CA ASP A 35 -17.22 9.52 14.96
C ASP A 35 -16.52 10.35 16.04
N TRP A 36 -15.48 11.07 15.65
CA TRP A 36 -14.68 11.87 16.55
C TRP A 36 -14.22 13.15 15.88
N ASP A 37 -14.25 14.23 16.67
CA ASP A 37 -13.77 15.53 16.26
C ASP A 37 -12.39 15.82 16.85
N ILE A 38 -11.58 16.57 16.10
CA ILE A 38 -10.39 17.22 16.63
C ILE A 38 -10.70 18.68 16.91
N ALA A 39 -10.64 19.03 18.19
CA ALA A 39 -10.66 20.42 18.60
C ALA A 39 -9.42 21.14 18.05
N LEU A 40 -9.65 22.06 17.11
CA LEU A 40 -8.59 22.95 16.63
C LEU A 40 -8.25 23.97 17.71
N LEU A 41 -7.01 24.46 17.68
CA LEU A 41 -6.60 25.57 18.55
C LEU A 41 -7.54 26.78 18.33
N PRO A 42 -7.88 27.54 19.38
CA PRO A 42 -8.87 28.63 19.31
C PRO A 42 -8.39 29.85 18.51
N ASN A 43 -7.18 29.79 17.96
CA ASN A 43 -6.61 30.89 17.20
C ASN A 43 -7.39 31.07 15.90
N ALA A 44 -7.65 32.32 15.55
CA ALA A 44 -8.30 32.64 14.28
C ALA A 44 -7.50 32.06 13.11
N LYS A 45 -8.20 31.40 12.19
CA LYS A 45 -7.60 30.90 10.95
C LYS A 45 -6.88 32.06 10.23
N PRO A 46 -5.58 31.93 9.94
CA PRO A 46 -4.85 32.96 9.20
C PRO A 46 -5.51 33.23 7.84
N GLN A 47 -5.43 34.48 7.38
CA GLN A 47 -5.87 34.82 6.03
C GLN A 47 -5.11 33.97 5.01
N VAL A 48 -5.84 33.41 4.04
CA VAL A 48 -5.25 32.58 2.98
C VAL A 48 -4.32 33.45 2.15
N LYS A 49 -3.03 33.13 2.17
CA LYS A 49 -2.03 33.79 1.33
C LYS A 49 -1.90 33.03 0.02
N THR A 50 -2.09 33.72 -1.10
CA THR A 50 -1.77 33.17 -2.42
C THR A 50 -0.25 33.00 -2.52
N ILE A 51 0.21 31.81 -2.88
CA ILE A 51 1.63 31.54 -3.11
C ILE A 51 1.95 31.93 -4.55
N ASN A 52 2.83 32.91 -4.72
CA ASN A 52 3.35 33.27 -6.05
C ASN A 52 4.36 32.21 -6.51
N PRO A 53 4.43 31.92 -7.82
CA PRO A 53 5.47 31.06 -8.37
C PRO A 53 6.87 31.57 -7.97
N PRO A 54 7.83 30.66 -7.69
CA PRO A 54 9.20 31.07 -7.41
C PRO A 54 9.81 31.80 -8.61
N PRO A 55 10.73 32.77 -8.40
CA PRO A 55 11.45 33.42 -9.48
C PRO A 55 12.27 32.40 -10.28
N LEU A 56 12.58 32.72 -11.55
CA LEU A 56 13.22 31.81 -12.50
C LEU A 56 14.52 31.16 -11.97
N ASN A 57 15.27 31.85 -11.12
CA ASN A 57 16.55 31.41 -10.57
C ASN A 57 16.47 31.04 -9.08
N ALA A 58 15.28 30.71 -8.56
CA ALA A 58 15.14 30.26 -7.19
C ALA A 58 15.92 28.97 -6.94
N LYS A 59 16.57 28.87 -5.77
CA LYS A 59 17.20 27.61 -5.35
C LYS A 59 16.13 26.54 -5.15
N THR A 60 16.37 25.35 -5.68
CA THR A 60 15.46 24.21 -5.57
C THR A 60 16.02 23.15 -4.61
N LEU A 61 15.11 22.42 -3.95
CA LEU A 61 15.41 21.21 -3.21
C LEU A 61 14.98 20.01 -4.06
N LYS A 62 15.87 19.04 -4.24
CA LYS A 62 15.55 17.76 -4.88
C LYS A 62 15.13 16.78 -3.79
N VAL A 63 13.91 16.23 -3.88
CA VAL A 63 13.37 15.27 -2.92
C VAL A 63 13.07 13.96 -3.65
N LEU A 64 13.62 12.85 -3.15
CA LEU A 64 13.26 11.50 -3.60
C LEU A 64 12.11 10.97 -2.75
N GLN A 65 11.03 10.54 -3.40
CA GLN A 65 9.90 9.90 -2.74
C GLN A 65 9.69 8.51 -3.34
N ILE A 66 9.75 7.49 -2.49
CA ILE A 66 9.50 6.09 -2.85
C ILE A 66 8.50 5.56 -1.82
N SER A 67 7.48 4.85 -2.29
CA SER A 67 6.51 4.16 -1.45
C SER A 67 6.17 2.82 -2.09
N ASP A 68 5.58 1.91 -1.31
CA ASP A 68 4.94 0.69 -1.81
C ASP A 68 5.86 -0.14 -2.71
N THR A 69 7.14 -0.28 -2.33
CA THR A 69 8.11 -1.06 -3.11
C THR A 69 7.71 -2.51 -3.26
N HIS A 70 6.91 -3.03 -2.33
CA HIS A 70 6.32 -4.36 -2.39
C HIS A 70 7.35 -5.40 -2.80
N TYR A 71 8.45 -5.47 -2.04
CA TYR A 71 9.54 -6.39 -2.33
C TYR A 71 9.15 -7.82 -1.94
N ASP A 72 9.16 -8.72 -2.92
CA ASP A 72 9.00 -10.16 -2.69
C ASP A 72 10.35 -10.89 -2.79
N PRO A 73 10.94 -11.32 -1.65
CA PRO A 73 12.15 -12.13 -1.66
C PRO A 73 11.95 -13.52 -2.27
N LEU A 74 10.70 -13.97 -2.43
CA LEU A 74 10.35 -15.28 -2.96
C LEU A 74 9.93 -15.24 -4.43
N TYR A 75 9.99 -14.06 -5.08
CA TYR A 75 9.64 -13.93 -6.49
C TYR A 75 10.52 -14.85 -7.35
N GLN A 76 9.88 -15.65 -8.19
CA GLN A 76 10.55 -16.59 -9.07
C GLN A 76 10.05 -16.44 -10.50
N GLU A 77 10.94 -15.98 -11.37
CA GLU A 77 10.73 -15.89 -12.81
C GLU A 77 10.26 -17.23 -13.42
N GLY A 78 9.33 -17.17 -14.37
CA GLY A 78 8.79 -18.33 -15.08
C GLY A 78 7.68 -19.09 -14.34
N THR A 79 7.44 -18.79 -13.05
CA THR A 79 6.32 -19.38 -12.30
C THR A 79 4.97 -18.80 -12.71
N ASN A 80 3.87 -19.39 -12.23
CA ASN A 80 2.55 -18.90 -12.57
C ASN A 80 2.24 -17.54 -11.90
N ALA A 81 1.98 -16.52 -12.71
CA ALA A 81 1.51 -15.20 -12.28
C ALA A 81 -0.02 -15.09 -12.20
N ALA A 82 -0.76 -16.09 -12.69
CA ALA A 82 -2.22 -16.17 -12.64
C ALA A 82 -2.66 -17.38 -11.80
N CYS A 83 -2.17 -17.46 -10.57
CA CYS A 83 -2.56 -18.47 -9.59
C CYS A 83 -3.89 -18.10 -8.89
N LYS A 84 -4.43 -19.00 -8.06
CA LYS A 84 -5.66 -18.77 -7.29
C LYS A 84 -5.40 -18.33 -5.84
N GLU A 85 -4.21 -17.82 -5.57
CA GLU A 85 -3.79 -17.31 -4.26
C GLU A 85 -3.79 -15.78 -4.26
N PRO A 86 -3.83 -15.14 -3.07
CA PRO A 86 -3.75 -13.68 -2.97
C PRO A 86 -2.46 -13.08 -3.56
N LEU A 87 -1.37 -13.85 -3.60
CA LEU A 87 -0.10 -13.46 -4.18
C LEU A 87 0.54 -14.61 -4.96
N CYS A 88 0.93 -14.34 -6.21
CA CYS A 88 1.49 -15.32 -7.15
C CYS A 88 2.99 -15.08 -7.40
N CYS A 89 3.52 -15.63 -8.51
CA CYS A 89 4.91 -15.47 -8.94
C CYS A 89 5.96 -16.06 -7.99
N ARG A 90 5.59 -17.04 -7.16
CA ARG A 90 6.50 -17.76 -6.26
C ARG A 90 6.60 -19.22 -6.67
N ALA A 91 7.55 -19.95 -6.10
CA ALA A 91 7.75 -21.39 -6.34
C ALA A 91 6.44 -22.20 -6.18
N GLY A 92 5.63 -21.86 -5.17
CA GLY A 92 4.35 -22.52 -4.86
C GLY A 92 3.18 -22.12 -5.76
N SER A 93 3.31 -21.13 -6.63
CA SER A 93 2.21 -20.62 -7.46
C SER A 93 1.80 -21.57 -8.60
N GLY A 94 2.55 -22.66 -8.81
CA GLY A 94 2.32 -23.66 -9.83
C GLY A 94 2.94 -23.28 -11.19
N ARG A 95 2.60 -24.07 -12.22
CA ARG A 95 3.07 -23.83 -13.59
C ARG A 95 2.08 -22.95 -14.35
N PRO A 96 2.56 -21.97 -15.14
CA PRO A 96 1.68 -21.15 -15.96
C PRO A 96 1.02 -21.99 -17.05
N THR A 97 -0.25 -21.70 -17.38
CA THR A 97 -0.97 -22.44 -18.44
C THR A 97 -0.64 -21.93 -19.84
N SER A 98 -0.07 -20.72 -19.94
CA SER A 98 0.43 -20.13 -21.18
C SER A 98 1.64 -19.23 -20.90
N PRO A 99 2.48 -18.93 -21.90
CA PRO A 99 3.62 -18.01 -21.73
C PRO A 99 3.22 -16.63 -21.20
N ALA A 100 2.03 -16.14 -21.55
CA ALA A 100 1.50 -14.87 -21.07
C ALA A 100 1.19 -14.85 -19.56
N GLN A 101 1.03 -16.02 -18.94
CA GLN A 101 0.81 -16.17 -17.50
C GLN A 101 2.10 -16.44 -16.72
N ALA A 102 3.25 -16.50 -17.38
CA ALA A 102 4.52 -16.67 -16.69
C ALA A 102 4.96 -15.37 -16.00
N ALA A 103 5.51 -15.50 -14.80
CA ALA A 103 6.15 -14.42 -14.07
C ALA A 103 7.35 -13.91 -14.86
N GLY A 104 7.37 -12.62 -15.19
CA GLY A 104 8.41 -12.03 -16.03
C GLY A 104 9.73 -11.84 -15.27
N LYS A 105 10.82 -11.64 -16.01
CA LYS A 105 12.14 -11.37 -15.43
C LYS A 105 12.15 -10.19 -14.46
N TRP A 106 11.46 -9.10 -14.79
CA TRP A 106 11.48 -7.84 -14.04
C TRP A 106 10.22 -7.60 -13.18
N GLY A 107 9.38 -8.62 -13.06
CA GLY A 107 8.08 -8.51 -12.38
C GLY A 107 6.92 -8.95 -13.27
N ASN A 108 5.74 -8.95 -12.65
CA ASN A 108 4.45 -9.12 -13.31
C ASN A 108 3.44 -8.21 -12.60
N TRP A 109 2.50 -7.62 -13.33
CA TRP A 109 1.55 -6.66 -12.78
C TRP A 109 0.59 -7.24 -11.72
N ARG A 110 0.48 -8.57 -11.62
CA ARG A 110 -0.32 -9.28 -10.60
C ARG A 110 0.46 -9.67 -9.33
N CYS A 111 1.73 -9.31 -9.26
CA CYS A 111 2.65 -9.79 -8.22
C CYS A 111 3.47 -8.64 -7.64
N ASP A 112 4.02 -8.90 -6.46
CA ASP A 112 5.03 -8.06 -5.83
C ASP A 112 6.36 -8.07 -6.63
N ALA A 113 7.22 -7.08 -6.38
CA ALA A 113 8.42 -6.83 -7.15
C ALA A 113 9.60 -7.73 -6.74
N PRO A 114 10.35 -8.31 -7.69
CA PRO A 114 11.56 -9.05 -7.37
C PRO A 114 12.71 -8.12 -6.95
N LYS A 115 13.64 -8.67 -6.16
CA LYS A 115 14.85 -7.94 -5.70
C LYS A 115 15.57 -7.19 -6.81
N ARG A 116 15.76 -7.84 -7.95
CA ARG A 116 16.45 -7.24 -9.12
C ARG A 116 15.81 -5.95 -9.60
N THR A 117 14.48 -5.82 -9.53
CA THR A 117 13.78 -4.61 -9.97
C THR A 117 14.00 -3.48 -8.97
N ILE A 118 13.96 -3.79 -7.68
CA ILE A 118 14.28 -2.84 -6.61
C ILE A 118 15.74 -2.36 -6.71
N ASP A 119 16.67 -3.29 -6.86
CA ASP A 119 18.10 -2.96 -7.01
C ASP A 119 18.36 -2.11 -8.25
N HIS A 120 17.73 -2.47 -9.38
CA HIS A 120 17.88 -1.71 -10.63
C HIS A 120 17.28 -0.31 -10.52
N MET A 121 16.11 -0.17 -9.89
CA MET A 121 15.49 1.13 -9.61
C MET A 121 16.43 2.02 -8.78
N LEU A 122 16.93 1.51 -7.65
CA LEU A 122 17.82 2.28 -6.77
C LEU A 122 19.15 2.63 -7.45
N LYS A 123 19.72 1.70 -8.22
CA LYS A 123 20.92 1.94 -9.03
C LYS A 123 20.67 3.06 -10.04
N HIS A 124 19.55 2.99 -10.77
CA HIS A 124 19.20 4.00 -11.77
C HIS A 124 19.04 5.38 -11.13
N ILE A 125 18.29 5.48 -10.01
CA ILE A 125 18.10 6.75 -9.29
C ILE A 125 19.44 7.38 -8.92
N ARG A 126 20.38 6.60 -8.37
CA ARG A 126 21.72 7.08 -8.02
C ARG A 126 22.50 7.59 -9.23
N GLU A 127 22.33 6.95 -10.39
CA GLU A 127 23.08 7.27 -11.62
C GLU A 127 22.50 8.47 -12.38
N THR A 128 21.17 8.65 -12.38
CA THR A 128 20.50 9.75 -13.11
C THR A 128 20.19 10.96 -12.25
N HIS A 129 20.14 10.80 -10.93
CA HIS A 129 19.87 11.89 -9.99
C HIS A 129 20.96 11.99 -8.91
N PRO A 130 22.22 12.32 -9.28
CA PRO A 130 23.25 12.63 -8.30
C PRO A 130 22.92 13.88 -7.47
#